data_AF-A0A8T6Y0L8-F1
#
_entry.id   AF-A0A8T6Y0L8-F1
#
_cell.length_a   1.000
_cell.length_b   1.000
_cell.length_c   1.000
_cell.angle_alpha   90.00
_cell.angle_beta   90.00
_cell.angle_gamma   90.00
#
_symmetry.space_group_name_H-M   'P 1'
#
loop_
_entity.id
_entity.type
_entity.pdbx_description
1 polymer ?
#
loop_
_entity_poly.entity_id
_entity_poly.type
_entity_poly.pdbx_seq_one_letter_code
_entity_poly.pdbx_strand_id
1 'polypeptide(L)'
;MTAEGRDDSGERSLSKETDMLADASKFLPDLPPFWFSLALVLPISLILGAATLLWEPVDVLDDQPWLVQVFLVSIVVYSIPAWTAALFSYVWLRALGGHSYLYRWAMLSVALQVVIGFVLLFGFIVSLIDADRVPRPEFLLFTYGVTAMFMHLFVYMTSTDRWIAALPATLMMPVVGMAGVLVVYGGLLEGEATGYAALCVVLLVTFLAAAHLAVFIGTRTMARSYGIDGPAVFRSFLEHWVSGGDAGRREIEAFFRSFSEPAIVKAEVLAFRERGGGPIATVVVPSLHPGPWGELGGSDLPRKMSSSLKGEHGQVMTFHGASDHDLNPVDEEEVEKLGGAIRETLDGLEDWKDSASRSVRVTDDTDALAQAFNGAV
;
A
#
# COMPACT_ATOMS: atom_id res chain seq x y z
N MET A 1 -22.24 -41.04 25.62
CA MET A 1 -21.73 -39.88 26.37
C MET A 1 -20.32 -39.62 25.86
N THR A 2 -20.13 -38.86 24.78
CA THR A 2 -20.07 -37.37 24.69
C THR A 2 -18.99 -36.73 25.57
N ALA A 3 -18.02 -36.11 24.89
CA ALA A 3 -17.23 -34.91 25.21
C ALA A 3 -15.77 -35.16 24.74
N GLU A 4 -15.41 -34.89 23.49
CA GLU A 4 -14.98 -33.56 23.00
C GLU A 4 -14.14 -32.79 24.04
N GLY A 5 -12.82 -32.99 23.99
CA GLY A 5 -11.83 -32.03 24.48
C GLY A 5 -11.17 -31.38 23.27
N ARG A 6 -11.59 -30.14 22.97
CA ARG A 6 -10.86 -29.23 22.09
C ARG A 6 -9.55 -28.84 22.77
N ASP A 7 -8.43 -29.19 22.15
CA ASP A 7 -7.17 -28.49 22.35
C ASP A 7 -6.93 -27.67 21.06
N ASP A 8 -7.20 -26.38 21.17
CA ASP A 8 -7.03 -25.37 20.12
C ASP A 8 -5.78 -24.56 20.51
N SER A 9 -4.61 -25.19 20.40
CA SER A 9 -3.31 -24.62 20.77
C SER A 9 -2.65 -23.97 19.55
N GLY A 10 -2.84 -22.65 19.44
CA GLY A 10 -1.76 -21.66 19.39
C GLY A 10 -0.81 -21.55 18.19
N GLU A 11 -0.70 -22.51 17.26
CA GLU A 11 0.28 -22.47 16.15
C GLU A 11 -0.34 -22.05 14.80
N ARG A 12 -1.32 -21.14 14.83
CA ARG A 12 -2.03 -20.68 13.62
C ARG A 12 -1.60 -19.34 13.03
N SER A 13 -0.60 -18.65 13.58
CA SER A 13 -0.63 -17.18 13.50
C SER A 13 0.39 -16.45 12.62
N LEU A 14 1.28 -17.07 11.82
CA LEU A 14 2.22 -16.26 11.01
C LEU A 14 2.44 -16.75 9.57
N SER A 15 2.62 -18.05 9.32
CA SER A 15 2.76 -18.57 7.94
C SER A 15 1.49 -18.37 7.10
N LYS A 16 0.31 -18.54 7.73
CA LYS A 16 -0.97 -18.18 7.14
C LYS A 16 -1.10 -16.69 6.91
N GLU A 17 -0.54 -15.84 7.77
CA GLU A 17 -0.60 -14.38 7.57
C GLU A 17 0.31 -13.93 6.44
N THR A 18 1.52 -14.47 6.33
CA THR A 18 2.45 -14.18 5.21
C THR A 18 1.94 -14.72 3.89
N ASP A 19 1.39 -15.95 3.85
CA ASP A 19 0.76 -16.50 2.65
C ASP A 19 -0.52 -15.73 2.30
N MET A 20 -1.30 -15.31 3.29
CA MET A 20 -2.49 -14.48 3.07
C MET A 20 -2.12 -13.07 2.58
N LEU A 21 -1.01 -12.48 3.01
CA LEU A 21 -0.50 -11.20 2.49
C LEU A 21 0.02 -11.34 1.04
N ALA A 22 0.73 -12.43 0.74
CA ALA A 22 1.23 -12.73 -0.61
C ALA A 22 0.12 -13.18 -1.59
N ASP A 23 -0.94 -13.83 -1.12
CA ASP A 23 -2.13 -14.08 -1.94
C ASP A 23 -3.02 -12.85 -2.02
N ALA A 24 -3.14 -12.03 -0.95
CA ALA A 24 -3.86 -10.76 -1.00
C ALA A 24 -3.27 -9.78 -2.02
N SER A 25 -1.96 -9.85 -2.31
CA SER A 25 -1.36 -9.03 -3.36
C SER A 25 -1.84 -9.40 -4.77
N LYS A 26 -2.30 -10.63 -5.01
CA LYS A 26 -2.98 -11.04 -6.26
C LYS A 26 -4.43 -10.55 -6.33
N PHE A 27 -5.02 -10.20 -5.19
CA PHE A 27 -6.38 -9.69 -5.05
C PHE A 27 -6.44 -8.18 -4.81
N LEU A 28 -5.30 -7.47 -4.83
CA LEU A 28 -5.32 -6.02 -4.92
C LEU A 28 -5.98 -5.67 -6.26
N PRO A 29 -7.14 -5.01 -6.25
CA PRO A 29 -7.85 -4.73 -7.48
C PRO A 29 -6.95 -3.88 -8.35
N ASP A 30 -6.68 -4.32 -9.58
CA ASP A 30 -6.28 -3.42 -10.64
C ASP A 30 -7.24 -2.24 -10.57
N LEU A 31 -6.71 -1.05 -10.27
CA LEU A 31 -7.55 0.13 -10.22
C LEU A 31 -8.27 0.23 -11.56
N PRO A 32 -9.60 0.42 -11.55
CA PRO A 32 -10.36 0.45 -12.79
C PRO A 32 -9.79 1.53 -13.71
N PRO A 33 -9.96 1.37 -15.03
CA PRO A 33 -9.46 2.34 -15.97
C PRO A 33 -10.08 3.71 -15.70
N PHE A 34 -9.31 4.77 -15.91
CA PHE A 34 -9.68 6.14 -15.48
C PHE A 34 -11.07 6.58 -15.96
N TRP A 35 -11.52 6.14 -17.14
CA TRP A 35 -12.82 6.50 -17.69
C TRP A 35 -13.97 5.91 -16.87
N PHE A 36 -13.80 4.70 -16.32
CA PHE A 36 -14.79 4.07 -15.45
C PHE A 36 -14.90 4.83 -14.13
N SER A 37 -13.75 5.21 -13.55
CA SER A 37 -13.68 6.06 -12.37
C SER A 37 -14.38 7.40 -12.55
N LEU A 38 -14.09 8.09 -13.67
CA LEU A 38 -14.72 9.37 -14.00
C LEU A 38 -16.23 9.23 -14.23
N ALA A 39 -16.68 8.11 -14.80
CA ALA A 39 -18.10 7.82 -14.97
C ALA A 39 -18.79 7.56 -13.62
N LEU A 40 -18.12 6.90 -12.67
CA LEU A 40 -18.66 6.59 -11.34
C LEU A 40 -18.89 7.82 -10.46
N VAL A 41 -18.19 8.93 -10.74
CA VAL A 41 -18.41 10.23 -10.07
C VAL A 41 -19.88 10.66 -10.18
N LEU A 42 -20.52 10.51 -11.34
CA LEU A 42 -21.90 10.96 -11.54
C LEU A 42 -22.95 10.26 -10.67
N PRO A 43 -23.07 8.91 -10.69
CA PRO A 43 -24.08 8.23 -9.88
C PRO A 43 -23.86 8.46 -8.38
N ILE A 44 -22.61 8.51 -7.90
CA ILE A 44 -22.33 8.83 -6.49
C ILE A 44 -22.74 10.27 -6.20
N SER A 45 -22.37 11.23 -7.06
CA SER A 45 -22.77 12.63 -6.90
C SER A 45 -24.28 12.82 -6.90
N LEU A 46 -25.03 12.06 -7.70
CA LEU A 46 -26.49 12.07 -7.71
C LEU A 46 -27.09 11.63 -6.37
N ILE A 47 -26.50 10.59 -5.76
CA ILE A 47 -26.88 10.14 -4.42
C ILE A 47 -26.57 11.22 -3.38
N LEU A 48 -25.38 11.82 -3.44
CA LEU A 48 -24.96 12.89 -2.53
C LEU A 48 -25.83 14.15 -2.68
N GLY A 49 -26.15 14.57 -3.90
CA GLY A 49 -27.00 15.71 -4.18
C GLY A 49 -28.43 15.49 -3.72
N ALA A 50 -28.99 14.30 -3.96
CA ALA A 50 -30.30 13.93 -3.41
C ALA A 50 -30.29 13.93 -1.87
N ALA A 51 -29.26 13.36 -1.24
CA ALA A 51 -29.12 13.37 0.22
C ALA A 51 -28.99 14.80 0.78
N THR A 52 -28.28 15.67 0.07
CA THR A 52 -28.11 17.10 0.45
C THR A 52 -29.46 17.81 0.43
N LEU A 53 -30.23 17.65 -0.65
CA LEU A 53 -31.52 18.32 -0.78
C LEU A 53 -32.58 17.74 0.15
N LEU A 54 -32.55 16.43 0.42
CA LEU A 54 -33.43 15.80 1.42
C LEU A 54 -33.18 16.37 2.83
N TRP A 55 -31.95 16.81 3.09
CA TRP A 55 -31.61 17.48 4.33
C TRP A 55 -32.08 18.94 4.31
N GLU A 56 -31.75 19.69 3.25
CA GLU A 56 -32.15 21.11 3.10
C GLU A 56 -32.51 21.50 1.67
N PRO A 57 -33.68 22.13 1.44
CA PRO A 57 -33.99 22.76 0.17
C PRO A 57 -33.00 23.88 -0.15
N VAL A 58 -32.69 24.07 -1.43
CA VAL A 58 -31.84 25.18 -1.88
C VAL A 58 -32.73 26.32 -2.35
N ASP A 59 -32.78 27.40 -1.58
CA ASP A 59 -33.66 28.55 -1.85
C ASP A 59 -33.43 29.15 -3.24
N VAL A 60 -32.17 29.24 -3.70
CA VAL A 60 -31.80 29.76 -5.04
C VAL A 60 -32.40 28.92 -6.18
N LEU A 61 -32.77 27.67 -5.90
CA LEU A 61 -33.30 26.73 -6.89
C LEU A 61 -34.77 26.35 -6.61
N ASP A 62 -35.46 27.03 -5.69
CA ASP A 62 -36.81 26.65 -5.27
C ASP A 62 -37.84 26.68 -6.42
N ASP A 63 -37.65 27.59 -7.39
CA ASP A 63 -38.47 27.68 -8.61
C ASP A 63 -38.26 26.50 -9.58
N GLN A 64 -37.26 25.66 -9.37
CA GLN A 64 -36.92 24.54 -10.25
C GLN A 64 -37.54 23.22 -9.76
N PRO A 65 -37.90 22.29 -10.67
CA PRO A 65 -38.35 20.96 -10.27
C PRO A 65 -37.29 20.23 -9.45
N TRP A 66 -37.71 19.44 -8.45
CA TRP A 66 -36.80 18.70 -7.56
C TRP A 66 -35.69 17.93 -8.28
N LEU A 67 -36.01 17.22 -9.37
CA LEU A 67 -35.02 16.46 -10.15
C LEU A 67 -33.95 17.37 -10.78
N VAL A 68 -34.33 18.59 -11.18
CA VAL A 68 -33.41 19.60 -11.70
C VAL A 68 -32.53 20.13 -10.56
N GLN A 69 -33.09 20.39 -9.39
CA GLN A 69 -32.32 20.79 -8.20
C GLN A 69 -31.27 19.71 -7.86
N VAL A 70 -31.68 18.44 -7.77
CA VAL A 70 -30.80 17.30 -7.50
C VAL A 70 -29.67 17.26 -8.51
N PHE A 71 -29.99 17.34 -9.80
CA PHE A 71 -28.99 17.32 -10.86
C PHE A 71 -27.99 18.48 -10.73
N LEU A 72 -28.47 19.71 -10.53
CA LEU A 72 -27.62 20.90 -10.41
C LEU A 72 -26.70 20.82 -9.19
N VAL A 73 -27.24 20.50 -8.00
CA VAL A 73 -26.44 20.32 -6.78
C VAL A 73 -25.41 19.21 -6.97
N SER A 74 -25.80 18.07 -7.55
CA SER A 74 -24.90 16.93 -7.81
C SER A 74 -23.72 17.31 -8.72
N ILE A 75 -23.99 18.10 -9.76
CA ILE A 75 -22.96 18.54 -10.71
C ILE A 75 -22.06 19.60 -10.08
N VAL A 76 -22.65 20.68 -9.55
CA VAL A 76 -21.92 21.86 -9.07
C VAL A 76 -21.17 21.56 -7.77
N VAL A 77 -21.84 20.91 -6.81
CA VAL A 77 -21.27 20.67 -5.49
C VAL A 77 -20.38 19.44 -5.50
N TYR A 78 -20.62 18.38 -6.29
CA TYR A 78 -19.86 17.12 -6.14
C TYR A 78 -19.11 16.66 -7.40
N SER A 79 -19.71 16.73 -8.59
CA SER A 79 -19.09 16.15 -9.80
C SER A 79 -17.96 17.01 -10.37
N ILE A 80 -18.21 18.32 -10.54
CA ILE A 80 -17.21 19.27 -11.05
C ILE A 80 -15.97 19.30 -10.16
N PRO A 81 -16.06 19.41 -8.81
CA PRO A 81 -14.89 19.35 -7.94
C PRO A 81 -14.09 18.04 -8.09
N ALA A 82 -14.76 16.90 -8.17
CA ALA A 82 -14.10 15.61 -8.34
C ALA A 82 -13.37 15.49 -9.68
N TRP A 83 -14.02 15.86 -10.79
CA TRP A 83 -13.41 15.78 -12.12
C TRP A 83 -12.26 16.76 -12.31
N THR A 84 -12.44 18.01 -11.84
CA THR A 84 -11.40 19.03 -11.91
C THR A 84 -10.19 18.63 -11.09
N ALA A 85 -10.39 18.09 -9.89
CA ALA A 85 -9.31 17.57 -9.06
C ALA A 85 -8.58 16.40 -9.70
N ALA A 86 -9.31 15.43 -10.29
CA ALA A 86 -8.70 14.27 -10.93
C ALA A 86 -7.75 14.69 -12.08
N LEU A 87 -8.24 15.56 -12.97
CA LEU A 87 -7.47 16.03 -14.12
C LEU A 87 -6.34 16.97 -13.71
N PHE A 88 -6.63 17.95 -12.84
CA PHE A 88 -5.65 18.94 -12.42
C PHE A 88 -4.51 18.31 -11.62
N SER A 89 -4.81 17.43 -10.66
CA SER A 89 -3.78 16.78 -9.83
C SER A 89 -2.86 15.91 -10.70
N TYR A 90 -3.43 15.22 -11.69
CA TYR A 90 -2.66 14.49 -12.68
C TYR A 90 -1.67 15.39 -13.43
N VAL A 91 -2.15 16.51 -14.00
CA VAL A 91 -1.31 17.44 -14.77
C VAL A 91 -0.27 18.13 -13.88
N TRP A 92 -0.69 18.63 -12.72
CA TRP A 92 0.14 19.42 -11.81
C TRP A 92 1.30 18.61 -11.24
N LEU A 93 1.01 17.43 -10.68
CA LEU A 93 2.04 16.61 -10.03
C LEU A 93 2.99 15.97 -11.05
N ARG A 94 2.51 15.72 -12.28
CA ARG A 94 3.40 15.33 -13.38
C ARG A 94 4.33 16.46 -13.77
N ALA A 95 3.86 17.71 -13.78
CA ALA A 95 4.70 18.88 -14.04
C ALA A 95 5.77 19.11 -12.95
N LEU A 96 5.53 18.65 -11.72
CA LEU A 96 6.53 18.65 -10.64
C LEU A 96 7.59 17.54 -10.77
N GLY A 97 7.52 16.71 -11.82
CA GLY A 97 8.46 15.61 -12.07
C GLY A 97 8.09 14.29 -11.43
N GLY A 98 6.90 14.16 -10.83
CA GLY A 98 6.43 12.92 -10.20
C GLY A 98 5.82 11.92 -11.19
N HIS A 99 5.93 10.63 -10.87
CA HIS A 99 5.20 9.55 -11.55
C HIS A 99 3.72 9.59 -11.15
N SER A 100 2.91 10.29 -11.94
CA SER A 100 1.49 10.51 -11.70
C SER A 100 0.63 9.85 -12.77
N TYR A 101 -0.38 9.08 -12.36
CA TYR A 101 -1.27 8.36 -13.26
C TYR A 101 -2.71 8.83 -13.10
N LEU A 102 -3.38 9.15 -14.22
CA LEU A 102 -4.75 9.67 -14.20
C LEU A 102 -5.75 8.73 -13.53
N TYR A 103 -5.59 7.41 -13.69
CA TYR A 103 -6.49 6.43 -13.06
C TYR A 103 -6.43 6.49 -11.52
N ARG A 104 -5.27 6.79 -10.92
CA ARG A 104 -5.11 6.94 -9.46
C ARG A 104 -5.90 8.14 -8.95
N TRP A 105 -5.79 9.28 -9.63
CA TRP A 105 -6.50 10.51 -9.24
C TRP A 105 -8.01 10.43 -9.47
N ALA A 106 -8.44 9.77 -10.54
CA ALA A 106 -9.85 9.53 -10.79
C ALA A 106 -10.46 8.61 -9.71
N MET A 107 -9.75 7.56 -9.31
CA MET A 107 -10.18 6.68 -8.20
C MET A 107 -10.14 7.38 -6.84
N LEU A 108 -9.11 8.19 -6.57
CA LEU A 108 -9.05 8.98 -5.34
C LEU A 108 -10.24 9.94 -5.24
N SER A 109 -10.62 10.60 -6.34
CA SER A 109 -11.76 11.53 -6.35
C SER A 109 -13.07 10.81 -6.04
N VAL A 110 -13.25 9.58 -6.53
CA VAL A 110 -14.38 8.70 -6.18
C VAL A 110 -14.35 8.31 -4.70
N ALA A 111 -13.19 7.89 -4.18
CA ALA A 111 -13.04 7.54 -2.77
C ALA A 111 -13.35 8.73 -1.85
N LEU A 112 -12.92 9.94 -2.23
CA LEU A 112 -13.21 11.17 -1.50
C LEU A 112 -14.70 11.53 -1.53
N GLN A 113 -15.44 11.22 -2.60
CA GLN A 113 -16.91 11.36 -2.60
C GLN A 113 -17.59 10.40 -1.62
N VAL A 114 -17.06 9.17 -1.47
CA VAL A 114 -17.54 8.24 -0.45
C VAL A 114 -17.26 8.78 0.96
N VAL A 115 -16.08 9.36 1.19
CA VAL A 115 -15.75 10.04 2.47
C VAL A 115 -16.73 11.18 2.74
N ILE A 116 -16.99 12.04 1.74
CA ILE A 116 -18.00 13.11 1.85
C ILE A 116 -19.35 12.50 2.23
N GLY A 117 -19.79 11.42 1.58
CA GLY A 117 -21.03 10.70 1.91
C GLY A 117 -21.09 10.22 3.36
N PHE A 118 -20.01 9.66 3.90
CA PHE A 118 -19.95 9.27 5.32
C PHE A 118 -20.05 10.45 6.28
N VAL A 119 -19.36 11.56 5.98
CA VAL A 119 -19.42 12.78 6.80
C VAL A 119 -20.82 13.40 6.74
N LEU A 120 -21.43 13.46 5.55
CA LEU A 120 -22.80 13.92 5.37
C LEU A 120 -23.82 13.05 6.10
N LEU A 121 -23.68 11.73 6.03
CA LEU A 121 -24.52 10.80 6.78
C LEU A 121 -24.41 11.05 8.28
N PHE A 122 -23.19 11.25 8.79
CA PHE A 122 -22.98 11.61 10.20
C PHE A 122 -23.69 12.92 10.57
N GLY A 123 -23.52 13.97 9.76
CA GLY A 123 -24.21 15.25 9.97
C GLY A 123 -25.72 15.12 9.95
N PHE A 124 -26.26 14.38 8.98
CA PHE A 124 -27.69 14.10 8.86
C PHE A 124 -28.22 13.40 10.12
N ILE A 125 -27.54 12.36 10.60
CA ILE A 125 -27.92 11.64 11.83
C ILE A 125 -27.92 12.59 13.04
N VAL A 126 -26.91 13.45 13.17
CA VAL A 126 -26.85 14.44 14.28
C VAL A 126 -28.01 15.43 14.17
N SER A 127 -28.38 15.85 12.96
CA SER A 127 -29.50 16.78 12.74
C SER A 127 -30.87 16.19 13.10
N LEU A 128 -31.02 14.85 13.09
CA LEU A 128 -32.24 14.18 13.56
C LEU A 128 -32.41 14.29 15.08
N ILE A 129 -31.33 14.53 15.82
CA ILE A 129 -31.34 14.71 17.28
C ILE A 129 -31.61 16.18 17.62
N ASP A 130 -30.91 17.10 16.96
CA ASP A 130 -31.04 18.54 17.15
C ASP A 130 -30.73 19.28 15.85
N ALA A 131 -31.78 19.72 15.16
CA ALA A 131 -31.67 20.36 13.85
C ALA A 131 -30.95 21.72 13.91
N ASP A 132 -31.09 22.46 15.02
CA ASP A 132 -30.53 23.80 15.18
C ASP A 132 -29.01 23.77 15.46
N ARG A 133 -28.46 22.59 15.78
CA ARG A 133 -27.03 22.41 16.08
C ARG A 133 -26.15 22.19 14.86
N VAL A 134 -26.72 21.95 13.68
CA VAL A 134 -25.95 21.64 12.47
C VAL A 134 -26.29 22.65 11.38
N PRO A 135 -25.66 23.84 11.39
CA PRO A 135 -25.80 24.81 10.31
C PRO A 135 -25.17 24.21 9.04
N ARG A 136 -25.95 24.22 7.96
CA ARG A 136 -25.85 23.21 6.90
C ARG A 136 -24.91 23.61 5.76
N PRO A 137 -24.90 24.86 5.23
CA PRO A 137 -23.83 25.32 4.36
C PRO A 137 -22.46 25.15 5.02
N GLU A 138 -22.33 25.48 6.30
CA GLU A 138 -21.10 25.33 7.09
C GLU A 138 -20.69 23.87 7.25
N PHE A 139 -21.66 22.96 7.45
CA PHE A 139 -21.39 21.52 7.50
C PHE A 139 -20.91 20.97 6.15
N LEU A 140 -21.49 21.44 5.04
CA LEU A 140 -21.02 21.11 3.69
C LEU A 140 -19.59 21.62 3.45
N LEU A 141 -19.29 22.86 3.86
CA LEU A 141 -17.92 23.40 3.81
C LEU A 141 -16.96 22.58 4.69
N PHE A 142 -17.41 22.16 5.88
CA PHE A 142 -16.65 21.26 6.75
C PHE A 142 -16.32 19.93 6.07
N THR A 143 -17.25 19.34 5.32
CA THR A 143 -16.97 18.09 4.56
C THR A 143 -15.82 18.29 3.56
N TYR A 144 -15.73 19.46 2.93
CA TYR A 144 -14.61 19.80 2.05
C TYR A 144 -13.31 20.10 2.80
N GLY A 145 -13.38 20.57 4.04
CA GLY A 145 -12.23 20.59 4.95
C GLY A 145 -11.67 19.17 5.18
N VAL A 146 -12.55 18.21 5.49
CA VAL A 146 -12.17 16.79 5.64
C VAL A 146 -11.60 16.24 4.32
N THR A 147 -12.19 16.58 3.17
CA THR A 147 -11.64 16.23 1.85
C THR A 147 -10.23 16.77 1.67
N ALA A 148 -9.96 18.02 2.07
CA ALA A 148 -8.61 18.61 2.00
C ALA A 148 -7.59 17.81 2.84
N MET A 149 -7.98 17.37 4.03
CA MET A 149 -7.14 16.52 4.89
C MET A 149 -6.75 15.21 4.17
N PHE A 150 -7.72 14.45 3.68
CA PHE A 150 -7.45 13.16 3.04
C PHE A 150 -6.70 13.32 1.72
N MET A 151 -7.03 14.35 0.93
CA MET A 151 -6.29 14.66 -0.30
C MET A 151 -4.83 14.99 0.02
N HIS A 152 -4.57 15.78 1.06
CA HIS A 152 -3.21 16.14 1.47
C HIS A 152 -2.42 14.93 1.96
N LEU A 153 -3.03 14.09 2.80
CA LEU A 153 -2.43 12.85 3.26
C LEU A 153 -2.03 11.96 2.07
N PHE A 154 -2.94 11.79 1.09
CA PHE A 154 -2.64 11.00 -0.08
C PHE A 154 -1.48 11.59 -0.90
N VAL A 155 -1.52 12.88 -1.22
CA VAL A 155 -0.47 13.55 -2.01
C VAL A 155 0.89 13.45 -1.31
N TYR A 156 0.94 13.77 -0.02
CA TYR A 156 2.19 13.78 0.75
C TYR A 156 2.75 12.38 0.97
N MET A 157 1.89 11.39 1.23
CA MET A 157 2.32 10.01 1.46
C MET A 157 2.62 9.24 0.19
N THR A 158 2.06 9.60 -0.97
CA THR A 158 2.17 8.75 -2.17
C THR A 158 2.87 9.41 -3.35
N SER A 159 2.96 10.73 -3.38
CA SER A 159 3.31 11.45 -4.61
C SER A 159 4.56 12.33 -4.49
N THR A 160 4.73 13.09 -3.40
CA THR A 160 5.87 14.02 -3.28
C THR A 160 6.17 14.42 -1.84
N ASP A 161 7.46 14.58 -1.54
CA ASP A 161 8.00 15.21 -0.33
C ASP A 161 7.84 16.74 -0.33
N ARG A 162 7.72 17.36 -1.51
CA ARG A 162 7.53 18.80 -1.70
C ARG A 162 6.07 19.21 -1.47
N TRP A 163 5.56 18.94 -0.28
CA TRP A 163 4.15 19.14 0.08
C TRP A 163 3.62 20.56 -0.20
N ILE A 164 4.46 21.60 -0.03
CA ILE A 164 4.10 22.99 -0.36
C ILE A 164 3.82 23.15 -1.86
N ALA A 165 4.67 22.60 -2.71
CA ALA A 165 4.49 22.65 -4.16
C ALA A 165 3.27 21.82 -4.61
N ALA A 166 2.86 20.86 -3.80
CA ALA A 166 1.72 19.98 -4.05
C ALA A 166 0.37 20.58 -3.59
N LEU A 167 0.38 21.67 -2.80
CA LEU A 167 -0.84 22.32 -2.30
C LEU A 167 -1.88 22.63 -3.39
N PRO A 168 -1.54 23.09 -4.61
CA PRO A 168 -2.54 23.30 -5.65
C PRO A 168 -3.32 22.03 -6.02
N ALA A 169 -2.66 20.87 -6.05
CA ALA A 169 -3.33 19.59 -6.29
C ALA A 169 -4.20 19.20 -5.08
N THR A 170 -3.66 19.33 -3.87
CA THR A 170 -4.39 19.09 -2.61
C THR A 170 -5.67 19.93 -2.49
N LEU A 171 -5.60 21.20 -2.89
CA LEU A 171 -6.66 22.18 -2.68
C LEU A 171 -7.68 22.23 -3.81
N MET A 172 -7.43 21.57 -4.95
CA MET A 172 -8.33 21.69 -6.10
C MET A 172 -9.75 21.20 -5.80
N MET A 173 -9.91 19.96 -5.32
CA MET A 173 -11.23 19.42 -4.96
C MET A 173 -11.93 20.26 -3.88
N PRO A 174 -11.31 20.55 -2.73
CA PRO A 174 -11.99 21.26 -1.66
C PRO A 174 -12.31 22.72 -2.01
N VAL A 175 -11.44 23.45 -2.71
CA VAL A 175 -11.71 24.85 -3.08
C VAL A 175 -12.83 24.93 -4.12
N VAL A 176 -12.82 24.07 -5.15
CA VAL A 176 -13.88 24.05 -6.16
C VAL A 176 -15.20 23.58 -5.55
N GLY A 177 -15.16 22.60 -4.63
CA GLY A 177 -16.32 22.13 -3.89
C GLY A 177 -16.93 23.19 -2.97
N MET A 178 -16.09 23.86 -2.17
CA MET A 178 -16.52 24.98 -1.33
C MET A 178 -17.12 26.11 -2.16
N ALA A 179 -16.50 26.47 -3.30
CA ALA A 179 -17.08 27.45 -4.21
C ALA A 179 -18.45 27.00 -4.75
N GLY A 180 -18.60 25.72 -5.10
CA GLY A 180 -19.88 25.14 -5.51
C GLY A 180 -20.96 25.26 -4.43
N VAL A 181 -20.63 24.96 -3.17
CA VAL A 181 -21.55 25.15 -2.02
C VAL A 181 -21.99 26.61 -1.91
N LEU A 182 -21.05 27.55 -1.96
CA LEU A 182 -21.36 28.98 -1.84
C LEU A 182 -22.19 29.53 -3.01
N VAL A 183 -22.03 28.97 -4.21
CA VAL A 183 -22.86 29.32 -5.37
C VAL A 183 -24.28 28.82 -5.19
N VAL A 184 -24.44 27.57 -4.73
CA VAL A 184 -25.75 26.95 -4.55
C VAL A 184 -26.53 27.59 -3.41
N TYR A 185 -25.88 27.89 -2.28
CA TYR A 185 -26.53 28.46 -1.08
C TYR A 185 -26.47 29.99 -1.01
N GLY A 186 -26.23 30.69 -2.13
CA GLY A 186 -26.29 32.16 -2.16
C GLY A 186 -25.19 32.91 -1.39
N GLY A 187 -24.29 32.20 -0.69
CA GLY A 187 -23.24 32.80 0.16
C GLY A 187 -22.27 33.73 -0.57
N LEU A 188 -22.17 33.65 -1.91
CA LEU A 188 -21.40 34.59 -2.73
C LEU A 188 -22.15 35.90 -3.07
N LEU A 189 -23.48 35.93 -2.97
CA LEU A 189 -24.34 37.01 -3.47
C LEU A 189 -24.98 37.84 -2.35
N GLU A 190 -25.14 37.28 -1.14
CA GLU A 190 -25.97 37.87 -0.07
C GLU A 190 -25.20 38.72 0.96
N GLY A 191 -23.96 39.13 0.67
CA GLY A 191 -23.17 40.00 1.56
C GLY A 191 -22.48 39.29 2.74
N GLU A 192 -22.76 38.01 2.96
CA GLU A 192 -22.09 37.15 3.96
C GLU A 192 -20.79 36.50 3.45
N ALA A 193 -20.40 36.78 2.20
CA ALA A 193 -19.27 36.19 1.52
C ALA A 193 -17.95 36.27 2.31
N THR A 194 -17.76 37.32 3.11
CA THR A 194 -16.57 37.49 3.95
C THR A 194 -16.50 36.48 5.10
N GLY A 195 -17.64 36.18 5.74
CA GLY A 195 -17.73 35.20 6.82
C GLY A 195 -17.49 33.79 6.31
N TYR A 196 -18.16 33.42 5.21
CA TYR A 196 -17.95 32.12 4.57
C TYR A 196 -16.53 31.95 4.02
N ALA A 197 -15.95 32.98 3.41
CA ALA A 197 -14.55 32.91 2.97
C ALA A 197 -13.59 32.70 4.14
N ALA A 198 -13.80 33.40 5.26
CA ALA A 198 -13.01 33.20 6.47
C ALA A 198 -13.15 31.76 7.01
N LEU A 199 -14.37 31.23 7.03
CA LEU A 199 -14.64 29.85 7.44
C LEU A 199 -13.92 28.84 6.52
N CYS A 200 -14.01 29.00 5.19
CA CYS A 200 -13.29 28.15 4.24
C CYS A 200 -11.78 28.12 4.53
N VAL A 201 -11.18 29.30 4.73
CA VAL A 201 -9.75 29.40 5.06
C VAL A 201 -9.42 28.71 6.38
N VAL A 202 -10.22 28.95 7.43
CA VAL A 202 -10.03 28.31 8.74
C VAL A 202 -10.13 26.79 8.63
N LEU A 203 -11.13 26.27 7.93
CA LEU A 203 -11.31 24.83 7.71
C LEU A 203 -10.12 24.24 6.96
N LEU A 204 -9.71 24.83 5.83
CA LEU A 204 -8.57 24.35 5.05
C LEU A 204 -7.28 24.34 5.89
N VAL A 205 -6.96 25.43 6.59
CA VAL A 205 -5.76 25.52 7.43
C VAL A 205 -5.81 24.48 8.56
N THR A 206 -6.95 24.35 9.24
CA THR A 206 -7.12 23.42 10.36
C THR A 206 -6.93 21.98 9.91
N PHE A 207 -7.56 21.58 8.80
CA PHE A 207 -7.49 20.21 8.28
C PHE A 207 -6.13 19.87 7.66
N LEU A 208 -5.46 20.82 7.02
CA LEU A 208 -4.07 20.63 6.57
C LEU A 208 -3.11 20.50 7.76
N ALA A 209 -3.28 21.30 8.81
CA ALA A 209 -2.49 21.18 10.04
C ALA A 209 -2.75 19.84 10.74
N ALA A 210 -4.00 19.39 10.79
CA ALA A 210 -4.36 18.08 11.32
C ALA A 210 -3.72 16.93 10.52
N ALA A 211 -3.73 17.01 9.18
CA ALA A 211 -3.04 16.03 8.34
C ALA A 211 -1.53 15.97 8.64
N HIS A 212 -0.86 17.11 8.75
CA HIS A 212 0.56 17.16 9.10
C HIS A 212 0.84 16.60 10.50
N LEU A 213 0.00 16.93 11.48
CA LEU A 213 0.11 16.40 12.82
C LEU A 213 -0.09 14.88 12.85
N ALA A 214 -1.06 14.36 12.09
CA ALA A 214 -1.32 12.93 11.97
C ALA A 214 -0.11 12.20 11.39
N VAL A 215 0.50 12.71 10.31
CA VAL A 215 1.72 12.13 9.75
C VAL A 215 2.88 12.22 10.73
N PHE A 216 3.09 13.39 11.34
CA PHE A 216 4.15 13.58 12.34
C PHE A 216 4.03 12.60 13.50
N ILE A 217 2.83 12.37 14.02
CA ILE A 217 2.59 11.39 15.10
C ILE A 217 2.81 9.97 14.58
N GLY A 218 2.23 9.61 13.43
CA GLY A 218 2.29 8.27 12.86
C GLY A 218 3.71 7.82 12.49
N THR A 219 4.57 8.74 12.06
CA THR A 219 5.95 8.43 11.63
C THR A 219 7.00 8.76 12.70
N ARG A 220 6.58 9.30 13.85
CA ARG A 220 7.48 9.69 14.95
C ARG A 220 8.34 8.54 15.45
N THR A 221 7.77 7.35 15.55
CA THR A 221 8.48 6.16 16.04
C THR A 221 9.56 5.76 15.05
N MET A 222 9.27 5.74 13.75
CA MET A 222 10.26 5.44 12.71
C MET A 222 11.41 6.46 12.72
N ALA A 223 11.07 7.75 12.79
CA ALA A 223 12.06 8.81 12.85
C ALA A 223 12.96 8.74 14.09
N ARG A 224 12.42 8.33 15.25
CA ARG A 224 13.18 8.24 16.50
C ARG A 224 14.00 6.96 16.64
N SER A 225 13.44 5.83 16.25
CA SER A 225 14.08 4.51 16.43
C SER A 225 15.10 4.23 15.34
N TYR A 226 14.85 4.71 14.12
CA TYR A 226 15.66 4.36 12.95
C TYR A 226 16.23 5.57 12.20
N GLY A 227 15.90 6.81 12.60
CA GLY A 227 16.41 8.02 11.93
C GLY A 227 15.87 8.24 10.53
N ILE A 228 14.70 7.66 10.21
CA ILE A 228 14.19 7.57 8.85
C ILE A 228 12.91 8.39 8.65
N ASP A 229 12.77 8.96 7.46
CA ASP A 229 11.56 9.63 6.99
C ASP A 229 10.47 8.60 6.62
N GLY A 230 9.51 8.36 7.52
CA GLY A 230 8.43 7.38 7.30
C GLY A 230 7.62 7.56 6.00
N PRO A 231 7.22 8.78 5.61
CA PRO A 231 6.57 9.02 4.33
C PRO A 231 7.47 8.69 3.13
N ALA A 232 8.80 8.85 3.24
CA ALA A 232 9.71 8.40 2.19
C ALA A 232 9.64 6.89 2.00
N VAL A 233 9.81 6.12 3.08
CA VAL A 233 9.72 4.65 3.04
C VAL A 233 8.40 4.18 2.43
N PHE A 234 7.28 4.81 2.81
CA PHE A 234 5.98 4.45 2.26
C PHE A 234 5.84 4.79 0.77
N ARG A 235 6.40 5.92 0.30
CA ARG A 235 6.47 6.25 -1.13
C ARG A 235 7.29 5.23 -1.91
N SER A 236 8.47 4.87 -1.41
CA SER A 236 9.36 3.88 -2.04
C SER A 236 8.70 2.51 -2.12
N PHE A 237 8.03 2.10 -1.03
CA PHE A 237 7.23 0.88 -0.97
C PHE A 237 6.16 0.86 -2.05
N LEU A 238 5.35 1.91 -2.14
CA LEU A 238 4.33 2.03 -3.19
C LEU A 238 4.92 2.06 -4.60
N GLU A 239 6.07 2.70 -4.80
CA GLU A 239 6.74 2.74 -6.10
C GLU A 239 7.21 1.34 -6.53
N HIS A 240 7.87 0.59 -5.65
CA HIS A 240 8.25 -0.79 -5.95
C HIS A 240 7.02 -1.65 -6.25
N TRP A 241 5.98 -1.56 -5.41
CA TRP A 241 4.81 -2.43 -5.51
C TRP A 241 3.94 -2.14 -6.73
N VAL A 242 3.76 -0.88 -7.11
CA VAL A 242 2.86 -0.50 -8.21
C VAL A 242 3.58 -0.35 -9.54
N SER A 243 4.82 0.14 -9.53
CA SER A 243 5.57 0.43 -10.75
C SER A 243 6.63 -0.63 -11.07
N GLY A 244 6.89 -1.59 -10.17
CA GLY A 244 7.92 -2.62 -10.35
C GLY A 244 9.32 -2.03 -10.54
N GLY A 245 9.54 -0.80 -10.09
CA GLY A 245 10.74 -0.02 -10.39
C GLY A 245 11.93 -0.41 -9.51
N ASP A 246 13.11 -0.54 -10.12
CA ASP A 246 14.38 -0.76 -9.42
C ASP A 246 14.73 0.39 -8.46
N ALA A 247 14.24 1.61 -8.72
CA ALA A 247 14.47 2.77 -7.84
C ALA A 247 13.77 2.59 -6.48
N GLY A 248 12.46 2.29 -6.49
CA GLY A 248 11.70 1.99 -5.27
C GLY A 248 12.27 0.79 -4.51
N ARG A 249 12.70 -0.26 -5.23
CA ARG A 249 13.41 -1.39 -4.63
C ARG A 249 14.64 -0.96 -3.85
N ARG A 250 15.56 -0.25 -4.51
CA ARG A 250 16.83 0.19 -3.90
C ARG A 250 16.62 1.07 -2.68
N GLU A 251 15.60 1.93 -2.69
CA GLU A 251 15.33 2.81 -1.55
C GLU A 251 14.77 2.04 -0.33
N ILE A 252 13.91 1.03 -0.56
CA ILE A 252 13.43 0.14 0.52
C ILE A 252 14.55 -0.75 1.04
N GLU A 253 15.37 -1.30 0.15
CA GLU A 253 16.52 -2.12 0.53
C GLU A 253 17.58 -1.30 1.30
N ALA A 254 17.82 -0.05 0.91
CA ALA A 254 18.64 0.89 1.68
C ALA A 254 18.02 1.19 3.06
N PHE A 255 16.69 1.29 3.15
CA PHE A 255 15.98 1.37 4.42
C PHE A 255 16.25 0.13 5.29
N PHE A 256 16.06 -1.09 4.77
CA PHE A 256 16.36 -2.33 5.49
C PHE A 256 17.82 -2.39 5.95
N ARG A 257 18.75 -2.00 5.06
CA ARG A 257 20.18 -1.96 5.36
C ARG A 257 20.52 -0.99 6.50
N SER A 258 19.81 0.14 6.63
CA SER A 258 20.09 1.16 7.65
C SER A 258 19.95 0.69 9.11
N PHE A 259 19.16 -0.36 9.35
CA PHE A 259 18.98 -0.97 10.67
C PHE A 259 19.42 -2.44 10.72
N SER A 260 20.16 -2.89 9.71
CA SER A 260 20.68 -4.26 9.62
C SER A 260 21.98 -4.43 10.40
N GLU A 261 22.24 -5.67 10.85
CA GLU A 261 23.49 -6.06 11.47
C GLU A 261 24.19 -7.17 10.65
N PRO A 262 25.53 -7.19 10.59
CA PRO A 262 26.25 -8.28 9.95
C PRO A 262 25.98 -9.61 10.66
N ALA A 263 25.61 -10.63 9.90
CA ALA A 263 25.38 -11.99 10.40
C ALA A 263 26.28 -13.01 9.69
N ILE A 264 26.63 -14.08 10.41
CA ILE A 264 27.29 -15.25 9.82
C ILE A 264 26.23 -16.30 9.56
N VAL A 265 26.08 -16.67 8.30
CA VAL A 265 25.08 -17.64 7.85
C VAL A 265 25.77 -18.90 7.35
N LYS A 266 25.15 -20.05 7.61
CA LYS A 266 25.60 -21.35 7.10
C LYS A 266 24.75 -21.74 5.90
N ALA A 267 25.34 -22.40 4.92
CA ALA A 267 24.60 -23.07 3.86
C ALA A 267 25.15 -24.48 3.68
N GLU A 268 24.24 -25.44 3.63
CA GLU A 268 24.58 -26.82 3.31
C GLU A 268 24.32 -27.07 1.83
N VAL A 269 25.23 -27.81 1.19
CA VAL A 269 25.18 -28.06 -0.24
C VAL A 269 25.44 -29.53 -0.51
N LEU A 270 24.58 -30.15 -1.31
CA LEU A 270 24.72 -31.52 -1.79
C LEU A 270 24.63 -31.53 -3.31
N ALA A 271 25.74 -31.84 -3.97
CA ALA A 271 25.84 -31.86 -5.42
C ALA A 271 25.88 -33.28 -5.97
N PHE A 272 25.22 -33.49 -7.10
CA PHE A 272 25.18 -34.74 -7.85
C PHE A 272 25.76 -34.50 -9.24
N ARG A 273 26.65 -35.39 -9.67
CA ARG A 273 27.25 -35.37 -11.01
C ARG A 273 27.29 -36.75 -11.63
N GLU A 274 27.38 -36.79 -12.95
CA GLU A 274 27.62 -38.04 -13.66
C GLU A 274 29.08 -38.49 -13.47
N ARG A 275 29.29 -39.81 -13.37
CA ARG A 275 30.64 -40.38 -13.26
C ARG A 275 31.43 -40.08 -14.54
N GLY A 276 32.44 -39.22 -14.44
CA GLY A 276 33.23 -38.75 -15.58
C GLY A 276 32.50 -37.73 -16.48
N GLY A 277 31.30 -37.29 -16.07
CA GLY A 277 30.47 -36.35 -16.82
C GLY A 277 30.21 -35.05 -16.05
N GLY A 278 29.18 -34.33 -16.50
CA GLY A 278 28.79 -33.03 -15.98
C GLY A 278 27.91 -33.08 -14.72
N PRO A 279 27.59 -31.91 -14.16
CA PRO A 279 26.68 -31.79 -13.02
C PRO A 279 25.25 -32.16 -13.41
N ILE A 280 24.53 -32.82 -12.49
CA ILE A 280 23.13 -33.25 -12.67
C ILE A 280 22.21 -32.32 -11.88
N ALA A 281 22.43 -32.23 -10.56
CA ALA A 281 21.59 -31.46 -9.67
C ALA A 281 22.37 -31.01 -8.43
N THR A 282 21.94 -29.92 -7.82
CA THR A 282 22.49 -29.39 -6.58
C THR A 282 21.37 -29.04 -5.63
N VAL A 283 21.42 -29.56 -4.41
CA VAL A 283 20.55 -29.19 -3.30
C VAL A 283 21.28 -28.16 -2.45
N VAL A 284 20.62 -27.04 -2.17
CA VAL A 284 21.15 -25.96 -1.33
C VAL A 284 20.17 -25.71 -0.18
N VAL A 285 20.67 -25.71 1.04
CA VAL A 285 19.89 -25.46 2.27
C VAL A 285 20.58 -24.34 3.06
N PRO A 286 20.31 -23.06 2.75
CA PRO A 286 20.79 -21.95 3.54
C PRO A 286 20.02 -21.82 4.86
N SER A 287 20.73 -21.43 5.92
CA SER A 287 20.16 -20.94 7.18
C SER A 287 19.73 -19.48 7.05
N LEU A 288 18.92 -19.20 6.03
CA LEU A 288 18.33 -17.89 5.76
C LEU A 288 16.82 -18.02 5.72
N HIS A 289 16.16 -17.01 6.26
CA HIS A 289 14.72 -16.90 6.16
C HIS A 289 14.35 -16.03 4.94
N PRO A 290 13.46 -16.48 4.03
CA PRO A 290 12.98 -15.67 2.92
C PRO A 290 12.12 -14.53 3.49
N GLY A 291 12.43 -13.29 3.13
CA GLY A 291 11.66 -12.14 3.59
C GLY A 291 10.18 -12.21 3.16
N PRO A 292 9.28 -11.49 3.85
CA PRO A 292 7.85 -11.50 3.53
C PRO A 292 7.47 -10.57 2.36
N TRP A 293 8.46 -10.02 1.64
CA TRP A 293 8.27 -8.83 0.79
C TRP A 293 8.36 -9.13 -0.71
N GLY A 294 7.72 -10.21 -1.17
CA GLY A 294 7.65 -10.57 -2.58
C GLY A 294 9.03 -10.81 -3.19
N GLU A 295 9.57 -9.83 -3.91
CA GLU A 295 10.90 -9.89 -4.54
C GLU A 295 11.97 -9.02 -3.85
N LEU A 296 11.62 -8.26 -2.81
CA LEU A 296 12.55 -7.39 -2.09
C LEU A 296 13.46 -8.17 -1.15
N GLY A 297 14.71 -7.73 -0.97
CA GLY A 297 15.60 -8.32 0.04
C GLY A 297 15.93 -9.78 -0.27
N GLY A 298 15.92 -10.60 0.78
CA GLY A 298 16.02 -12.06 0.67
C GLY A 298 14.73 -12.78 0.31
N SER A 299 13.64 -12.08 0.01
CA SER A 299 12.39 -12.70 -0.44
C SER A 299 12.60 -13.39 -1.81
N ASP A 300 11.77 -14.41 -2.11
CA ASP A 300 11.95 -15.27 -3.30
C ASP A 300 13.35 -15.91 -3.40
N LEU A 301 13.87 -16.33 -2.23
CA LEU A 301 15.20 -16.93 -2.08
C LEU A 301 15.44 -18.11 -3.03
N PRO A 302 14.49 -19.07 -3.23
CA PRO A 302 14.74 -20.19 -4.12
C PRO A 302 14.96 -19.78 -5.58
N ARG A 303 14.20 -18.80 -6.09
CA ARG A 303 14.38 -18.27 -7.45
C ARG A 303 15.73 -17.59 -7.58
N LYS A 304 16.08 -16.69 -6.65
CA LYS A 304 17.35 -15.95 -6.66
C LYS A 304 18.56 -16.89 -6.58
N MET A 305 18.53 -17.83 -5.64
CA MET A 305 19.59 -18.83 -5.48
C MET A 305 19.72 -19.72 -6.71
N SER A 306 18.62 -20.29 -7.22
CA SER A 306 18.68 -21.11 -8.42
C SER A 306 19.19 -20.35 -9.64
N SER A 307 18.84 -19.06 -9.78
CA SER A 307 19.30 -18.21 -10.88
C SER A 307 20.79 -17.93 -10.79
N SER A 308 21.30 -17.69 -9.57
CA SER A 308 22.73 -17.44 -9.34
C SER A 308 23.63 -18.65 -9.65
N LEU A 309 23.12 -19.88 -9.49
CA LEU A 309 23.88 -21.13 -9.63
C LEU A 309 23.55 -21.90 -10.92
N LYS A 310 22.68 -21.36 -11.78
CA LYS A 310 22.15 -22.05 -12.96
C LYS A 310 23.24 -22.31 -14.00
N GLY A 311 23.19 -23.49 -14.63
CA GLY A 311 24.00 -23.84 -15.79
C GLY A 311 25.31 -24.54 -15.46
N GLU A 312 26.03 -24.08 -14.44
CA GLU A 312 27.34 -24.62 -14.04
C GLU A 312 27.24 -25.73 -12.98
N HIS A 313 26.10 -25.85 -12.30
CA HIS A 313 25.89 -26.81 -11.21
C HIS A 313 24.63 -27.68 -11.38
N GLY A 314 24.19 -27.88 -12.63
CA GLY A 314 23.02 -28.68 -12.95
C GLY A 314 21.72 -28.00 -12.48
N GLN A 315 20.71 -28.81 -12.17
CA GLN A 315 19.44 -28.31 -11.65
C GLN A 315 19.54 -27.97 -10.16
N VAL A 316 19.31 -26.69 -9.81
CA VAL A 316 19.47 -26.20 -8.43
C VAL A 316 18.13 -26.22 -7.71
N MET A 317 18.08 -26.91 -6.57
CA MET A 317 16.95 -26.98 -5.65
C MET A 317 17.33 -26.29 -4.35
N THR A 318 16.67 -25.19 -4.02
CA THR A 318 16.94 -24.44 -2.79
C THR A 318 15.81 -24.68 -1.80
N PHE A 319 16.16 -25.11 -0.59
CA PHE A 319 15.21 -25.35 0.50
C PHE A 319 15.40 -24.31 1.61
N HIS A 320 14.43 -24.25 2.51
CA HIS A 320 14.54 -23.43 3.71
C HIS A 320 15.23 -24.22 4.83
N GLY A 321 16.38 -23.75 5.30
CA GLY A 321 17.04 -24.29 6.50
C GLY A 321 16.38 -23.79 7.78
N ALA A 322 16.81 -24.33 8.92
CA ALA A 322 16.42 -23.79 10.22
C ALA A 322 16.94 -22.35 10.38
N SER A 323 16.03 -21.38 10.38
CA SER A 323 16.33 -19.95 10.51
C SER A 323 15.13 -19.22 11.09
N ASP A 324 15.40 -18.06 11.69
CA ASP A 324 14.42 -17.10 12.17
C ASP A 324 14.48 -15.82 11.32
N HIS A 325 13.60 -14.86 11.63
CA HIS A 325 13.53 -13.60 10.89
C HIS A 325 14.72 -12.66 11.11
N ASP A 326 15.60 -12.95 12.07
CA ASP A 326 16.84 -12.19 12.29
C ASP A 326 17.83 -12.46 11.15
N LEU A 327 17.65 -13.56 10.41
CA LEU A 327 18.46 -13.97 9.26
C LEU A 327 17.75 -13.72 7.93
N ASN A 328 16.94 -12.66 7.85
CA ASN A 328 16.41 -12.15 6.59
C ASN A 328 17.48 -11.30 5.87
N PRO A 329 17.93 -11.69 4.66
CA PRO A 329 18.81 -10.82 3.86
C PRO A 329 18.13 -9.49 3.55
N VAL A 330 18.89 -8.41 3.69
CA VAL A 330 18.37 -7.03 3.60
C VAL A 330 18.17 -6.55 2.17
N ASP A 331 18.95 -7.09 1.23
CA ASP A 331 18.88 -6.78 -0.20
C ASP A 331 19.34 -7.97 -1.05
N GLU A 332 19.25 -7.79 -2.38
CA GLU A 332 19.68 -8.82 -3.33
C GLU A 332 21.18 -9.08 -3.28
N GLU A 333 21.98 -8.05 -3.03
CA GLU A 333 23.43 -8.16 -3.02
C GLU A 333 23.91 -9.14 -1.94
N GLU A 334 23.26 -9.17 -0.77
CA GLU A 334 23.58 -10.16 0.27
C GLU A 334 23.19 -11.60 -0.15
N VAL A 335 22.12 -11.78 -0.93
CA VAL A 335 21.76 -13.10 -1.49
C VAL A 335 22.77 -13.51 -2.57
N GLU A 336 23.18 -12.59 -3.44
CA GLU A 336 24.18 -12.83 -4.47
C GLU A 336 25.54 -13.19 -3.87
N LYS A 337 25.94 -12.54 -2.77
CA LYS A 337 27.15 -12.84 -2.01
C LYS A 337 27.13 -14.27 -1.48
N LEU A 338 26.01 -14.74 -0.94
CA LEU A 338 25.85 -16.13 -0.52
C LEU A 338 25.93 -17.09 -1.72
N GLY A 339 25.27 -16.75 -2.83
CA GLY A 339 25.36 -17.50 -4.08
C GLY A 339 26.80 -17.62 -4.59
N GLY A 340 27.58 -16.54 -4.49
CA GLY A 340 29.01 -16.54 -4.82
C GLY A 340 29.83 -17.48 -3.94
N ALA A 341 29.62 -17.45 -2.62
CA ALA A 341 30.32 -18.33 -1.68
C ALA A 341 29.97 -19.82 -1.91
N ILE A 342 28.71 -20.11 -2.23
CA ILE A 342 28.27 -21.47 -2.58
C ILE A 342 28.90 -21.92 -3.90
N ARG A 343 28.96 -21.04 -4.91
CA ARG A 343 29.62 -21.34 -6.19
C ARG A 343 31.09 -21.70 -5.98
N GLU A 344 31.82 -20.88 -5.23
CA GLU A 344 33.23 -21.14 -4.90
C GLU A 344 33.41 -22.49 -4.18
N THR A 345 32.50 -22.80 -3.25
CA THR A 345 32.50 -24.10 -2.56
C THR A 345 32.27 -25.27 -3.53
N LEU A 346 31.32 -25.14 -4.45
CA LEU A 346 30.98 -26.15 -5.45
C LEU A 346 32.11 -26.37 -6.46
N ASP A 347 32.75 -25.30 -6.91
CA ASP A 347 33.89 -25.33 -7.84
C ASP A 347 35.13 -26.01 -7.22
N GLY A 348 35.28 -25.88 -5.90
CA GLY A 348 36.37 -26.50 -5.13
C GLY A 348 36.12 -27.96 -4.72
N LEU A 349 35.00 -28.59 -5.10
CA LEU A 349 34.71 -29.97 -4.71
C LEU A 349 35.57 -30.99 -5.49
N GLU A 350 36.56 -31.57 -4.81
CA GLU A 350 37.44 -32.61 -5.37
C GLU A 350 37.04 -34.04 -4.93
N ASP A 351 36.56 -34.23 -3.70
CA ASP A 351 36.33 -35.55 -3.10
C ASP A 351 34.91 -36.10 -3.33
N TRP A 352 34.62 -36.46 -4.58
CA TRP A 352 33.33 -37.05 -4.96
C TRP A 352 33.21 -38.51 -4.50
N LYS A 353 32.10 -38.84 -3.82
CA LYS A 353 31.76 -40.23 -3.43
C LYS A 353 30.64 -40.79 -4.30
N ASP A 354 30.59 -42.11 -4.41
CA ASP A 354 29.59 -42.87 -5.18
C ASP A 354 28.66 -43.72 -4.30
N SER A 355 28.67 -43.49 -2.98
CA SER A 355 27.88 -44.22 -2.00
C SER A 355 26.82 -43.35 -1.33
N ALA A 356 25.63 -43.91 -1.18
CA ALA A 356 24.56 -43.37 -0.32
C ALA A 356 23.98 -44.50 0.55
N SER A 357 23.47 -44.17 1.73
CA SER A 357 22.76 -45.12 2.58
C SER A 357 21.45 -45.56 1.93
N ARG A 358 20.85 -46.61 2.48
CA ARG A 358 19.42 -46.88 2.23
C ARG A 358 18.60 -45.73 2.84
N SER A 359 17.57 -45.28 2.13
CA SER A 359 16.62 -44.31 2.69
C SER A 359 15.83 -44.97 3.83
N VAL A 360 15.76 -44.29 4.97
CA VAL A 360 15.04 -44.74 6.18
C VAL A 360 13.89 -43.78 6.44
N ARG A 361 12.68 -44.33 6.61
CA ARG A 361 11.51 -43.55 7.00
C ARG A 361 11.27 -43.73 8.50
N VAL A 362 11.11 -42.63 9.21
CA VAL A 362 10.75 -42.61 10.62
C VAL A 362 9.42 -41.87 10.73
N THR A 363 8.44 -42.52 11.35
CA THR A 363 7.11 -41.95 11.55
C THR A 363 6.83 -41.95 13.05
N ASP A 364 6.66 -40.75 13.60
CA ASP A 364 6.19 -40.52 14.97
C ASP A 364 5.06 -39.47 14.89
N ASP A 365 5.19 -38.31 15.55
CA ASP A 365 4.28 -37.17 15.34
C ASP A 365 4.42 -36.51 13.95
N THR A 366 5.55 -36.74 13.27
CA THR A 366 5.79 -36.34 11.88
C THR A 366 6.41 -37.50 11.09
N ASP A 367 6.24 -37.49 9.76
CA ASP A 367 6.80 -38.50 8.87
C ASP A 367 8.03 -37.93 8.13
N ALA A 368 9.20 -38.48 8.41
CA ALA A 368 10.47 -38.04 7.85
C ALA A 368 11.16 -39.16 7.06
N LEU A 369 11.72 -38.82 5.90
CA LEU A 369 12.54 -39.71 5.09
C LEU A 369 13.98 -39.17 5.08
N ALA A 370 14.92 -39.94 5.62
CA ALA A 370 16.33 -39.58 5.67
C ALA A 370 17.18 -40.51 4.80
N GLN A 371 18.21 -39.96 4.16
CA GLN A 371 19.23 -40.70 3.45
C GLN A 371 20.57 -39.99 3.65
N ALA A 372 21.59 -40.74 4.05
CA ALA A 372 22.93 -40.22 4.22
C ALA A 372 23.73 -40.38 2.93
N PHE A 373 24.52 -39.38 2.60
CA PHE A 373 25.41 -39.36 1.44
C PHE A 373 26.87 -39.30 1.91
N ASN A 374 27.81 -39.67 1.05
CA ASN A 374 29.26 -39.58 1.31
C ASN A 374 29.77 -40.40 2.50
N GLY A 375 29.06 -41.46 2.90
CA GLY A 375 29.51 -42.34 3.99
C GLY A 375 29.30 -41.79 5.40
N ALA A 376 28.53 -40.69 5.55
CA ALA A 376 27.91 -40.35 6.83
C ALA A 376 26.98 -41.50 7.24
N VAL A 377 27.08 -41.96 8.50
CA VAL A 377 26.28 -43.06 9.05
C VAL A 377 25.14 -42.49 9.87
#